data_AF-A0A7W6TWR7-F1
#
_entry.id   AF-A0A7W6TWR7-F1
#
_cell.length_a   1.000
_cell.length_b   1.000
_cell.length_c   1.000
_cell.angle_alpha   90.00
_cell.angle_beta   90.00
_cell.angle_gamma   90.00
#
_symmetry.space_group_name_H-M   'P 1'
#
loop_
_entity.id
_entity.type
_entity.pdbx_description
1 polymer ?
#
loop_
_entity_poly.entity_id
_entity_poly.type
_entity_poly.pdbx_seq_one_letter_code
_entity_poly.pdbx_strand_id
1 'polypeptide(L)' 'MQPPFDFVHLDPSTDPPEPYQEAFELLWEFWAKLHGFEAPCAQDHVLLGLVRHLKHQLVIAGVVLAVQLDVLNNR' A
#
# COMPACT_ATOMS: atom_id res chain seq x y z
N MET A 1 11.88 -0.36 -10.64
CA MET A 1 10.53 0.20 -10.37
C MET A 1 10.58 0.82 -8.99
N GLN A 2 10.01 2.00 -8.81
CA GLN A 2 9.99 2.71 -7.52
C GLN A 2 8.76 2.23 -6.72
N PRO A 3 8.90 1.85 -5.43
CA PRO A 3 7.77 1.51 -4.58
C PRO A 3 6.72 2.64 -4.52
N PRO A 4 5.43 2.35 -4.60
CA PRO A 4 4.36 3.34 -4.46
C PRO A 4 4.25 3.92 -3.04
N PHE A 5 4.94 3.33 -2.06
CA PHE A 5 4.96 3.77 -0.66
C PHE A 5 6.30 4.40 -0.23
N ASP A 6 7.25 4.60 -1.15
CA ASP A 6 8.57 5.20 -0.87
C ASP A 6 8.49 6.71 -0.50
N PHE A 7 7.31 7.31 -0.57
CA PHE A 7 7.11 8.74 -0.32
C PHE A 7 7.00 9.08 1.17
N VAL A 8 6.87 8.09 2.06
CA VAL A 8 6.88 8.33 3.50
C VAL A 8 8.32 8.25 3.96
N HIS A 9 9.03 9.38 3.97
CA HIS A 9 10.27 9.50 4.74
C HIS A 9 9.90 9.39 6.22
N LEU A 10 9.95 8.17 6.74
CA LEU A 10 9.88 7.90 8.17
C LEU A 10 11.19 8.43 8.77
N ASP A 11 11.08 9.51 9.53
CA ASP A 11 12.19 10.04 10.30
C ASP A 11 12.67 8.93 11.26
N PRO A 12 13.96 8.52 11.20
CA PRO A 12 14.50 7.45 12.05
C PRO A 12 14.52 7.80 13.55
N SER A 13 14.15 9.03 13.94
CA SER A 13 13.92 9.41 15.34
C SER A 13 12.49 9.14 15.84
N THR A 14 11.57 8.84 14.93
CA THR A 14 10.15 8.58 15.18
C THR A 14 9.75 7.32 14.43
N ASP A 15 10.30 6.18 14.87
CA ASP A 15 9.81 4.89 14.37
C ASP A 15 8.29 4.86 14.55
N PRO A 16 7.51 4.65 13.47
CA PRO A 16 6.09 4.43 13.61
C PRO A 16 5.89 3.25 14.55
N PRO A 17 4.86 3.25 15.43
CA PRO A 17 4.63 2.11 16.30
C PRO A 17 4.59 0.84 15.44
N GLU A 18 5.30 -0.21 15.85
CA GLU A 18 5.47 -1.49 15.14
C GLU A 18 4.20 -1.98 14.38
N PRO A 19 2.97 -1.86 14.94
CA PRO A 19 1.75 -2.22 14.22
C PRO A 19 1.50 -1.45 12.91
N TYR A 20 1.90 -0.18 12.81
CA TYR A 20 1.74 0.63 11.59
C TYR A 20 2.73 0.20 10.52
N GLN A 21 3.96 -0.13 10.91
CA GLN A 21 4.96 -0.64 9.98
C GLN A 21 4.52 -2.00 9.40
N GLU A 22 4.12 -2.93 10.25
CA GLU A 22 3.58 -4.23 9.83
C GLU A 22 2.40 -4.07 8.87
N ALA A 23 1.52 -3.10 9.12
CA ALA A 23 0.40 -2.81 8.23
C ALA A 23 0.85 -2.27 6.86
N PHE A 24 1.85 -1.38 6.79
CA PHE A 24 2.40 -0.93 5.50
C PHE A 24 3.07 -2.06 4.73
N GLU A 25 3.84 -2.93 5.42
CA GLU A 25 4.48 -4.09 4.81
C GLU A 25 3.45 -5.08 4.24
N LEU A 26 2.36 -5.33 4.98
CA LEU A 26 1.26 -6.17 4.52
C LEU A 26 0.55 -5.58 3.28
N LEU A 27 0.28 -4.28 3.29
CA LEU A 27 -0.32 -3.58 2.14
C LEU A 27 0.58 -3.66 0.91
N TRP A 28 1.89 -3.53 1.09
CA TRP A 28 2.88 -3.69 0.03
C TRP A 28 2.89 -5.12 -0.52
N GLU A 29 2.90 -6.14 0.35
CA GLU A 29 2.88 -7.55 -0.07
C GLU A 29 1.64 -7.87 -0.91
N PHE A 30 0.46 -7.42 -0.49
CA PHE A 30 -0.77 -7.63 -1.25
C PHE A 30 -0.76 -6.88 -2.58
N TRP A 31 -0.23 -5.66 -2.62
CA TRP A 31 -0.11 -4.90 -3.86
C TRP A 31 0.81 -5.61 -4.85
N ALA A 32 1.95 -6.12 -4.39
CA ALA A 32 2.90 -6.86 -5.23
C ALA A 32 2.29 -8.14 -5.81
N LYS A 33 1.56 -8.91 -4.98
CA LYS A 33 0.82 -10.10 -5.43
C LYS A 33 -0.18 -9.74 -6.52
N LEU A 34 -1.01 -8.72 -6.30
CA LEU A 34 -2.00 -8.27 -7.28
C LEU A 34 -1.36 -7.75 -8.57
N HIS A 35 -0.25 -7.02 -8.48
CA HIS A 35 0.49 -6.56 -9.65
C HIS A 35 1.00 -7.74 -10.50
N GLY A 36 1.47 -8.82 -9.86
CA GLY A 36 1.85 -10.06 -10.54
C GLY A 36 0.72 -10.72 -11.34
N PHE A 37 -0.55 -10.48 -10.98
CA PHE A 37 -1.71 -11.00 -11.69
C PHE A 37 -2.18 -10.14 -12.88
N GLU A 38 -1.68 -8.91 -13.05
CA GLU A 38 -2.13 -8.05 -14.16
C GLU A 38 -1.76 -8.62 -15.53
N ALA A 39 -0.55 -9.18 -15.69
CA ALA A 39 -0.11 -9.75 -16.96
C ALA A 39 -0.84 -11.06 -17.32
N PRO A 40 -0.98 -12.05 -16.41
CA PRO A 40 -1.79 -13.25 -16.66
C PRO A 40 -3.26 -12.96 -16.96
N CYS A 41 -3.85 -11.94 -16.32
CA CYS A 41 -5.26 -11.57 -16.50
C CYS A 41 -5.51 -10.61 -17.67
N ALA A 42 -4.49 -10.24 -18.46
CA ALA A 42 -4.61 -9.17 -19.46
C ALA A 42 -5.73 -9.39 -20.50
N GLN A 43 -6.08 -10.65 -20.79
CA GLN A 43 -7.13 -11.01 -21.76
C GLN A 43 -8.53 -11.15 -21.12
N ASP A 44 -8.61 -11.25 -19.79
CA ASP A 44 -9.87 -11.31 -19.05
C ASP A 44 -10.15 -9.94 -18.42
N HIS A 45 -10.98 -9.16 -19.09
CA HIS A 45 -11.34 -7.79 -18.68
C HIS A 45 -12.04 -7.74 -17.32
N VAL A 46 -12.74 -8.79 -16.90
CA VAL A 46 -13.41 -8.85 -15.59
C VAL A 46 -12.36 -9.03 -14.51
N LEU A 47 -11.47 -10.02 -14.66
CA LEU A 47 -10.39 -10.27 -13.71
C LEU A 47 -9.41 -9.11 -13.64
N LEU A 48 -9.04 -8.53 -14.79
CA LEU A 48 -8.18 -7.36 -14.84
C LEU A 48 -8.83 -6.14 -14.14
N GLY A 49 -10.14 -5.93 -14.35
CA GLY A 49 -10.90 -4.91 -13.65
C GLY A 49 -10.90 -5.11 -12.14
N LEU A 50 -11.10 -6.35 -11.68
CA LEU A 50 -11.07 -6.71 -10.25
C LEU A 50 -9.68 -6.49 -9.65
N VAL A 51 -8.60 -6.94 -10.30
CA VAL A 51 -7.22 -6.75 -9.85
C VAL A 51 -6.90 -5.25 -9.69
N ARG A 52 -7.26 -4.43 -10.68
CA ARG A 52 -7.06 -2.98 -10.64
C ARG A 52 -7.86 -2.32 -9.51
N HIS A 53 -9.10 -2.73 -9.32
CA HIS A 53 -9.94 -2.21 -8.24
C HIS A 53 -9.36 -2.55 -6.86
N LEU A 54 -8.93 -3.80 -6.65
CA LEU A 54 -8.30 -4.23 -5.41
C LEU A 54 -7.00 -3.47 -5.13
N LYS A 55 -6.14 -3.26 -6.14
CA LYS A 55 -4.94 -2.42 -6.00
C LYS A 55 -5.28 -1.00 -5.57
N HIS A 56 -6.36 -0.42 -6.11
CA HIS A 56 -6.80 0.92 -5.73
C HIS A 56 -7.26 0.97 -4.26
N GLN A 57 -8.00 -0.04 -3.79
CA GLN A 57 -8.42 -0.13 -2.38
C GLN A 57 -7.22 -0.24 -1.43
N LEU A 58 -6.17 -0.98 -1.79
CA LEU A 58 -4.93 -1.05 -1.00
C LEU A 58 -4.22 0.30 -0.90
N VAL A 59 -4.19 1.07 -1.99
CA VAL A 59 -3.63 2.43 -1.97
C VAL A 59 -4.43 3.33 -1.04
N ILE A 60 -5.77 3.28 -1.10
CA ILE A 60 -6.63 4.04 -0.17
C ILE A 60 -6.33 3.66 1.28
N ALA A 61 -6.24 2.37 1.58
CA ALA A 61 -5.92 1.89 2.93
C ALA A 61 -4.56 2.43 3.41
N GLY A 62 -3.54 2.42 2.55
CA GLY A 62 -2.23 3.00 2.84
C GLY A 62 -2.28 4.51 3.09
N VAL A 63 -3.09 5.25 2.34
CA VAL A 63 -3.29 6.70 2.57
C VAL A 63 -3.95 6.96 3.93
N VAL A 64 -4.99 6.19 4.28
CA VAL A 64 -5.65 6.31 5.59
C VAL A 64 -4.64 6.04 6.72
N LEU A 65 -3.81 5.02 6.58
CA LEU A 65 -2.77 4.68 7.55
C LEU A 65 -1.72 5.80 7.68
N ALA A 66 -1.29 6.37 6.56
CA ALA A 66 -0.32 7.48 6.54
C ALA A 66 -0.88 8.75 7.21
N VAL A 67 -2.15 9.10 6.96
CA VAL A 67 -2.83 10.22 7.62
C VAL A 67 -2.91 9.98 9.13
N GLN A 68 -3.25 8.76 9.56
CA GLN A 68 -3.30 8.42 10.99
C GLN A 68 -1.93 8.57 11.66
N LEU A 69 -0.86 8.16 10.97
CA LEU A 69 0.50 8.30 11.46
C LEU A 69 0.91 9.78 11.60
N ASP A 70 0.60 10.60 10.60
CA ASP A 70 0.87 12.04 10.63
C ASP A 70 0.15 12.73 11.81
N VAL A 71 -1.10 12.36 12.09
CA VAL A 71 -1.85 12.86 13.26
C VAL A 71 -1.20 12.45 14.58
N LEU A 72 -0.61 11.25 14.65
CA LEU A 72 0.09 10.78 15.86
C LEU A 72 1.44 11.48 16.07
N ASN A 73 2.18 11.73 14.99
CA ASN A 73 3.48 12.40 15.05
C ASN A 73 3.38 13.91 15.31
N ASN A 74 2.27 14.53 14.92
CA ASN A 74 1.98 15.96 15.17
C ASN A 74 1.28 16.23 16.52
N ARG A 75 1.22 15.23 17.41
CA ARG A 75 0.72 15.34 18.79
C ARG A 75 1.85 15.33 19.80
#